data_AF-A0A1Z1M2M9-F1
#
_entry.id   AF-A0A1Z1M2M9-F1
#
_cell.length_a   1.000
_cell.length_b   1.000
_cell.length_c   1.000
_cell.angle_alpha   90.00
_cell.angle_beta   90.00
_cell.angle_gamma   90.00
#
_symmetry.space_group_name_H-M   'P 1'
#
loop_
_entity.id
_entity.type
_entity.pdbx_description
1 polymer ?
#
loop_
_entity_poly.entity_id
_entity_poly.type
_entity_poly.pdbx_seq_one_letter_code
_entity_poly.pdbx_strand_id
1 'polypeptide(L)' 'MTSNKIIDSSKLTMEEINKQIITLKKELLILKIKKSTKQTVKPHLLKIKKNKIAQMLTIKTLYMNKK' A
#
# COMPACT_ATOMS: atom_id res chain seq x y z
N MET A 1 16.99 0.67 6.97
CA MET A 1 17.06 0.83 5.51
C MET A 1 15.67 0.61 4.91
N THR A 2 14.80 1.63 4.85
CA THR A 2 13.50 1.50 4.16
C THR A 2 13.73 1.76 2.68
N SER A 3 13.57 0.71 1.87
CA SER A 3 13.55 0.81 0.41
C SER A 3 12.37 1.69 0.00
N ASN A 4 12.63 2.99 -0.12
CA ASN A 4 11.68 4.01 -0.55
C ASN A 4 11.61 3.96 -2.08
N LYS A 5 11.20 2.81 -2.62
CA LYS A 5 11.02 2.67 -4.06
C LYS A 5 9.82 3.53 -4.45
N ILE A 6 10.11 4.64 -5.13
CA ILE A 6 9.10 5.48 -5.77
C ILE A 6 8.34 4.58 -6.75
N ILE A 7 7.02 4.54 -6.60
CA ILE A 7 6.16 3.72 -7.45
C ILE A 7 6.07 4.47 -8.78
N ASP A 8 6.64 3.88 -9.84
CA ASP A 8 6.54 4.40 -11.21
C ASP A 8 5.05 4.45 -11.60
N SER A 9 4.47 5.65 -11.58
CA SER A 9 3.07 5.91 -11.86
C SER A 9 2.76 6.02 -13.35
N SER A 10 3.78 5.98 -14.21
CA SER A 10 3.65 6.17 -15.66
C SER A 10 2.92 5.03 -16.39
N LYS A 11 2.69 3.89 -15.73
CA LYS A 11 2.10 2.69 -16.35
C LYS A 11 0.81 2.18 -15.69
N LEU A 12 0.30 2.82 -14.64
CA LEU A 12 -0.89 2.31 -13.94
C LEU A 12 -2.17 2.98 -14.42
N THR A 13 -3.15 2.15 -14.78
CA THR A 13 -4.55 2.54 -15.04
C THR A 13 -5.29 2.75 -13.72
N MET A 14 -6.36 3.56 -13.69
CA MET A 14 -7.13 3.77 -12.45
C MET A 14 -7.68 2.49 -11.83
N GLU A 15 -8.10 1.53 -12.66
CA GLU A 15 -8.55 0.23 -12.18
C GLU A 15 -7.45 -0.52 -11.44
N GLU A 16 -6.22 -0.47 -11.97
CA GLU A 16 -5.06 -1.11 -11.36
C GLU A 16 -4.67 -0.42 -10.05
N ILE A 17 -4.74 0.91 -9.98
CA ILE A 17 -4.52 1.66 -8.74
C ILE A 17 -5.53 1.21 -7.67
N ASN A 18 -6.81 1.15 -8.02
CA ASN A 18 -7.85 0.71 -7.08
C ASN A 18 -7.65 -0.76 -6.66
N LYS A 19 -7.33 -1.65 -7.61
CA LYS A 19 -7.04 -3.07 -7.32
C LYS A 19 -5.86 -3.22 -6.37
N GLN A 20 -4.79 -2.46 -6.59
CA GLN A 20 -3.61 -2.48 -5.72
C GLN A 20 -3.92 -1.92 -4.32
N ILE A 21 -4.73 -0.87 -4.20
CA ILE A 21 -5.19 -0.36 -2.90
C ILE A 21 -5.94 -1.45 -2.12
N ILE A 22 -6.87 -2.16 -2.79
CA ILE A 22 -7.65 -3.23 -2.15
C ILE A 22 -6.73 -4.36 -1.69
N THR A 23 -5.80 -4.80 -2.53
CA THR A 23 -4.82 -5.83 -2.18
C THR A 23 -3.97 -5.41 -0.97
N LEU A 24 -3.42 -4.19 -0.98
CA LEU A 24 -2.61 -3.69 0.14
C LEU A 24 -3.41 -3.61 1.45
N LYS A 25 -4.69 -3.22 1.39
CA LYS A 25 -5.59 -3.21 2.55
C LYS A 25 -5.83 -4.62 3.10
N LYS A 26 -6.04 -5.61 2.23
CA LYS A 26 -6.17 -7.03 2.64
C LYS A 26 -4.90 -7.54 3.32
N GLU A 27 -3.74 -7.25 2.76
CA GLU A 27 -2.46 -7.63 3.37
C GLU A 27 -2.25 -6.96 4.73
N LEU A 28 -2.61 -5.68 4.86
CA LEU A 28 -2.53 -4.96 6.13
C LEU A 28 -3.46 -5.60 7.18
N LEU A 29 -4.66 -6.04 6.78
CA LEU A 29 -5.59 -6.75 7.66
C LEU A 29 -4.98 -8.07 8.15
N ILE A 30 -4.42 -8.88 7.24
CA ILE A 30 -3.75 -10.14 7.58
C ILE A 30 -2.60 -9.89 8.56
N LEU A 31 -1.78 -8.86 8.33
CA LEU A 31 -0.69 -8.50 9.24
C LEU A 31 -1.18 -8.08 10.63
N LYS A 32 -2.32 -7.38 10.72
CA LYS A 32 -2.96 -7.04 12.00
C LYS A 32 -3.48 -8.28 12.72
N ILE A 33 -4.13 -9.20 11.99
CA ILE A 33 -4.62 -10.47 12.55
C ILE A 33 -3.44 -11.26 13.12
N LYS A 34 -2.37 -11.45 12.33
CA LYS A 34 -1.16 -12.15 12.78
C LYS A 34 -0.54 -11.52 14.03
N LYS A 35 -0.49 -10.18 14.09
CA LYS A 35 -0.04 -9.45 15.29
C LYS A 35 -0.94 -9.72 16.49
N SER A 36 -2.26 -9.72 16.29
CA SER A 36 -3.25 -10.00 17.34
C SER A 36 -3.14 -11.42 17.88
N THR A 37 -2.90 -12.40 17.00
CA THR A 37 -2.70 -13.80 17.38
C THR A 37 -1.29 -14.08 17.92
N LYS A 38 -0.51 -13.04 18.25
CA LYS A 38 0.88 -13.14 18.74
C LYS A 38 1.82 -13.96 17.83
N GLN A 39 1.51 -14.04 16.52
CA GLN A 39 2.41 -14.67 15.55
C GLN A 39 3.63 -13.77 15.31
N THR A 40 4.78 -14.37 15.02
CA THR A 40 6.01 -13.65 14.71
C THR A 40 5.87 -12.89 13.39
N VAL A 41 5.66 -11.57 13.49
CA VAL A 41 5.59 -10.67 12.34
C VAL A 41 6.72 -9.66 12.38
N LYS A 42 7.34 -9.41 11.22
CA LYS A 42 8.38 -8.39 11.12
C LYS A 42 7.77 -7.00 11.39
N PRO A 43 8.24 -6.23 12.39
CA PRO A 43 7.61 -4.96 12.79
C PRO A 43 7.52 -3.93 11.67
N HIS A 44 8.52 -3.89 10.78
CA HIS A 44 8.58 -2.94 9.68
C HIS A 44 7.55 -3.20 8.57
N LEU A 45 6.97 -4.42 8.47
CA LEU A 45 6.00 -4.74 7.42
C LEU A 45 4.72 -3.91 7.54
N LEU A 46 4.24 -3.67 8.77
CA LEU A 46 3.08 -2.79 8.98
C LEU A 46 3.37 -1.37 8.50
N LYS A 47 4.55 -0.83 8.84
CA LYS A 47 4.99 0.52 8.41
C LYS A 47 5.08 0.60 6.88
N ILE A 48 5.72 -0.37 6.25
CA ILE A 48 5.87 -0.41 4.78
C ILE A 48 4.51 -0.49 4.09
N LYS A 49 3.60 -1.37 4.54
CA LYS A 49 2.27 -1.51 3.92
C LYS A 49 1.42 -0.25 4.10
N LYS A 50 1.45 0.39 5.26
CA LYS A 50 0.80 1.70 5.48
C LYS A 50 1.34 2.77 4.53
N ASN A 51 2.66 2.87 4.41
CA ASN A 51 3.30 3.83 3.51
C ASN A 51 2.93 3.59 2.04
N LYS A 52 2.92 2.32 1.59
CA LYS A 52 2.50 1.97 0.22
C LYS A 52 1.04 2.34 -0.07
N ILE A 53 0.14 2.14 0.90
CA ILE A 53 -1.27 2.56 0.77
C ILE A 53 -1.35 4.08 0.61
N ALA A 54 -0.63 4.84 1.43
CA ALA A 54 -0.61 6.30 1.33
C ALA A 54 -0.10 6.77 -0.04
N GLN A 55 1.01 6.20 -0.53
CA GLN A 55 1.56 6.51 -1.86
C GLN A 55 0.54 6.25 -2.97
N MET A 56 -0.16 5.12 -2.93
CA MET A 56 -1.21 4.80 -3.91
C MET A 56 -2.39 5.76 -3.87
N LEU A 57 -2.79 6.21 -2.68
CA LEU A 57 -3.84 7.21 -2.53
C LEU A 57 -3.40 8.57 -3.08
N THR A 58 -2.14 8.96 -2.85
CA THR A 58 -1.58 10.18 -3.45
C THR A 58 -1.59 10.11 -4.98
N ILE A 59 -1.13 8.99 -5.57
CA ILE A 59 -1.15 8.79 -7.03
C ILE A 59 -2.59 8.87 -7.57
N LYS A 60 -3.55 8.24 -6.89
CA LYS A 60 -4.97 8.33 -7.25
C LYS A 60 -5.46 9.77 -7.27
N THR A 61 -5.18 10.56 -6.22
CA THR A 61 -5.58 11.97 -6.17
C THR A 61 -4.93 12.79 -7.28
N LEU A 62 -3.63 12.59 -7.54
CA LEU A 62 -2.93 13.27 -8.63
C LEU A 62 -3.52 12.92 -10.01
N TYR A 63 -3.96 11.68 -10.21
CA TYR A 63 -4.63 11.27 -11.44
C TYR A 63 -6.00 11.95 -11.59
N MET A 64 -6.80 12.00 -10.51
CA MET A 64 -8.11 12.66 -10.53
C MET A 64 -8.00 14.17 -10.78
N ASN A 65 -6.97 14.82 -10.23
CA ASN A 65 -6.77 16.27 -10.39
C ASN A 65 -6.18 16.67 -11.75
N LYS A 66 -5.60 15.72 -12.50
CA LYS A 66 -5.10 15.95 -13.87
C LYS A 66 -6.21 15.90 -14.93
N LYS A 67 -7.39 15.40 -14.57
CA LYS A 67 -8.55 15.26 -15.44
C LYS A 67 -9.49 16.43 -15.23
#